data_AF-A0A535REQ5-F1
#
_entry.id   AF-A0A535REQ5-F1
#
_cell.length_a   1.000
_cell.length_b   1.000
_cell.length_c   1.000
_cell.angle_alpha   90.00
_cell.angle_beta   90.00
_cell.angle_gamma   90.00
#
_symmetry.space_group_name_H-M   'P 1'
#
loop_
_entity.id
_entity.type
_entity.pdbx_description
1 polymer ?
#
loop_
_entity_poly.entity_id
_entity_poly.type
_entity_poly.pdbx_seq_one_letter_code
_entity_poly.pdbx_strand_id
1 'polypeptide(L)'
;LVIAAAHRALVAQPSLRRDCALVVSAGSIRNLHDVMVALALGADAVNPYLLLEYAIATADPDALGNLLEALRKGIEKVMSTLGVHELRGYGRQVSAVGLAPEVARFIGLETFCATDESGLTWDRIAEEGFARASMLRERRDARLEQAFRIWPRAWKSALAVANGEAPYATYAEKLRELETLHPVSLRHLVDFTRPLDEAEGAADTSAGEHAGPFYISSMSFGSQGETAYRAYAEAMARLDLLCINGEGGELPDLIGRYPHNRGQQIASGRFGVSALLANSSNYLEIKIGQGAKPGEGGHLPARKVSKKVALARNAQPGIDLISPSNNHDIYSIEDLAQVVHELKTVNPRARVSVKVPVVPDIGVIAVGIAKAGADIVTLSGYDGGTGAARQHALRRAGLPVEIGVAQAHRALVASGLRDVVEIWCDGGMKSALDVAKMLCLGADRVGFGTLAMVAIGCTICRGCQLDTCHVGIATQLESVAEATDRGVKRFEPREFERAVENLSRFFSALRAELARIAAQLGVGATIDLVGRTDLLAQARGLDRVDLRELLEPVSWTPPGRREVRVLAGAVAAQEAEEERTLRAADRFVATDASGELARLRIAGASVADVASSYREGSVAGNGFASPSST
;
A
#
# COMPACT_ATOMS: atom_id res chain seq x y z
N LEU A 1 15.15 10.84 -23.83
CA LEU A 1 15.12 12.05 -24.69
C LEU A 1 15.42 11.71 -26.15
N VAL A 2 16.65 11.31 -26.51
CA VAL A 2 17.01 10.99 -27.92
C VAL A 2 16.07 9.96 -28.56
N ILE A 3 15.80 8.85 -27.87
CA ILE A 3 14.88 7.81 -28.34
C ILE A 3 13.48 8.39 -28.62
N ALA A 4 12.94 9.15 -27.67
CA ALA A 4 11.62 9.76 -27.79
C ALA A 4 11.56 10.77 -28.95
N ALA A 5 12.61 11.56 -29.15
CA ALA A 5 12.73 12.49 -30.27
C ALA A 5 12.69 11.77 -31.62
N ALA A 6 13.53 10.73 -31.79
CA ALA A 6 13.57 9.94 -33.01
C ALA A 6 12.24 9.21 -33.25
N HIS A 7 11.69 8.57 -32.23
CA HIS A 7 10.40 7.90 -32.30
C HIS A 7 9.28 8.87 -32.72
N ARG A 8 9.20 10.04 -32.09
CA ARG A 8 8.21 11.07 -32.44
C ARG A 8 8.36 11.56 -33.87
N ALA A 9 9.60 11.82 -34.32
CA ALA A 9 9.87 12.25 -35.68
C ALA A 9 9.44 11.20 -36.71
N LEU A 10 9.69 9.91 -36.43
CA LEU A 10 9.27 8.82 -37.31
C LEU A 10 7.75 8.61 -37.31
N VAL A 11 7.08 8.78 -36.17
CA VAL A 11 5.60 8.68 -36.07
C VAL A 11 4.90 9.83 -36.79
N ALA A 12 5.52 11.01 -36.83
CA ALA A 12 4.99 12.17 -37.56
C ALA A 12 5.02 11.99 -39.08
N GLN A 13 5.76 11.02 -39.60
CA GLN A 13 5.86 10.71 -41.02
C GLN A 13 4.98 9.51 -41.38
N PRO A 14 4.32 9.50 -42.56
CA PRO A 14 3.53 8.36 -42.99
C PRO A 14 4.36 7.07 -43.02
N SER A 15 3.93 6.06 -42.26
CA SER A 15 4.49 4.69 -42.21
C SER A 15 5.96 4.52 -41.77
N LEU A 16 6.78 5.57 -41.68
CA LEU A 16 8.21 5.41 -41.40
C LEU A 16 8.54 4.70 -40.09
N ARG A 17 7.77 4.91 -39.01
CA ARG A 17 8.01 4.16 -37.75
C ARG A 17 7.75 2.66 -37.88
N ARG A 18 6.83 2.24 -38.77
CA ARG A 18 6.53 0.82 -39.02
C ARG A 18 7.62 0.14 -39.83
N ASP A 19 8.29 0.91 -40.71
CA ASP A 19 9.34 0.42 -41.60
C ASP A 19 10.76 0.57 -41.02
N CYS A 20 10.89 1.02 -39.76
CA CYS A 20 12.17 1.30 -39.11
C CYS A 20 12.20 0.76 -37.67
N ALA A 21 13.33 0.14 -37.30
CA ALA A 21 13.63 -0.24 -35.93
C ALA A 21 14.61 0.76 -35.29
N LEU A 22 14.31 1.18 -34.06
CA LEU A 22 15.13 2.04 -33.23
C LEU A 22 15.95 1.21 -32.25
N VAL A 23 17.25 1.10 -32.50
CA VAL A 23 18.19 0.47 -31.56
C VAL A 23 18.95 1.55 -30.81
N VAL A 24 18.89 1.53 -29.48
CA VAL A 24 19.69 2.44 -28.65
C VAL A 24 20.91 1.73 -28.11
N SER A 25 22.10 2.30 -28.33
CA SER A 25 23.33 1.90 -27.65
C SER A 25 23.79 3.05 -26.76
N ALA A 26 23.85 2.84 -25.45
CA ALA A 26 24.17 3.90 -24.50
C ALA A 26 24.78 3.38 -23.20
N GLY A 27 25.87 4.02 -22.77
CA GLY A 27 26.54 3.73 -21.50
C GLY A 27 25.80 4.28 -20.28
N SER A 28 24.84 5.19 -20.50
CA SER A 28 23.99 5.75 -19.45
C SER A 28 22.88 4.80 -18.98
N ILE A 29 22.66 3.68 -19.67
CA ILE A 29 21.68 2.65 -19.30
C ILE A 29 22.36 1.71 -18.30
N ARG A 30 22.03 1.87 -17.02
CA ARG A 30 22.80 1.27 -15.90
C ARG A 30 22.04 0.18 -15.16
N ASN A 31 20.74 0.05 -15.39
CA ASN A 31 19.90 -0.87 -14.66
C ASN A 31 18.63 -1.23 -15.46
N LEU A 32 17.89 -2.23 -14.96
CA LEU A 32 16.65 -2.71 -15.56
C LEU A 32 15.62 -1.60 -15.83
N HIS A 33 15.48 -0.62 -14.93
CA HIS A 33 14.50 0.45 -15.13
C HIS A 33 14.90 1.38 -16.29
N ASP A 34 16.19 1.67 -16.46
CA ASP A 34 16.66 2.46 -17.60
C ASP A 34 16.36 1.74 -18.93
N VAL A 35 16.47 0.41 -18.96
CA VAL A 35 16.08 -0.43 -20.11
C VAL A 35 14.57 -0.33 -20.36
N MET A 36 13.74 -0.50 -19.32
CA MET A 36 12.28 -0.41 -19.47
C MET A 36 11.81 0.98 -19.91
N VAL A 37 12.42 2.05 -19.42
CA VAL A 37 12.15 3.42 -19.87
C VAL A 37 12.57 3.61 -21.33
N ALA A 38 13.72 3.09 -21.75
CA ALA A 38 14.14 3.15 -23.15
C ALA A 38 13.14 2.45 -24.09
N LEU A 39 12.68 1.25 -23.71
CA LEU A 39 11.66 0.49 -24.44
C LEU A 39 10.33 1.26 -24.50
N ALA A 40 9.86 1.78 -23.37
CA ALA A 40 8.64 2.60 -23.31
C ALA A 40 8.72 3.83 -24.21
N LEU A 41 9.88 4.50 -24.27
CA LEU A 41 10.11 5.67 -25.11
C LEU A 41 10.28 5.34 -26.61
N GLY A 42 10.20 4.06 -26.99
CA GLY A 42 10.05 3.62 -28.37
C GLY A 42 11.24 2.89 -28.97
N ALA A 43 12.24 2.51 -28.16
CA ALA A 43 13.33 1.63 -28.62
C ALA A 43 12.82 0.21 -28.87
N ASP A 44 13.22 -0.39 -29.98
CA ASP A 44 12.94 -1.78 -30.32
C ASP A 44 14.02 -2.73 -29.79
N ALA A 45 15.24 -2.23 -29.58
CA ALA A 45 16.31 -2.94 -28.89
C ALA A 45 17.21 -1.99 -28.10
N VAL A 46 17.81 -2.51 -27.03
CA VAL A 46 18.64 -1.76 -26.10
C VAL A 46 19.98 -2.48 -25.93
N ASN A 47 21.07 -1.77 -26.23
CA ASN A 47 22.45 -2.19 -25.98
C ASN A 47 23.06 -1.34 -24.85
N PRO A 48 22.98 -1.78 -23.59
CA PRO A 48 23.58 -1.09 -22.45
C PRO A 48 25.09 -1.38 -22.37
N TYR A 49 25.86 -0.95 -23.36
CA TYR A 49 27.22 -1.46 -23.60
C TYR A 49 28.16 -1.37 -22.38
N LEU A 50 28.16 -0.26 -21.62
CA LEU A 50 29.01 -0.15 -20.42
C LEU A 50 28.62 -1.12 -19.32
N LEU A 51 27.35 -1.48 -19.20
CA LEU A 51 26.89 -2.47 -18.22
C LEU A 51 27.37 -3.88 -18.62
N LEU A 52 27.37 -4.18 -19.91
CA LEU A 52 27.88 -5.44 -20.46
C LEU A 52 29.41 -5.51 -20.34
N GLU A 53 30.13 -4.46 -20.71
CA GLU A 53 31.58 -4.35 -20.58
C GLU A 53 32.01 -4.45 -19.11
N TYR A 54 31.26 -3.85 -18.18
CA TYR A 54 31.53 -3.99 -16.76
C TYR A 54 31.44 -5.46 -16.31
N ALA A 55 30.41 -6.19 -16.74
CA ALA A 55 30.27 -7.61 -16.43
C ALA A 55 31.45 -8.44 -16.98
N ILE A 56 31.87 -8.17 -18.22
CA ILE A 56 33.04 -8.81 -18.85
C ILE A 56 34.33 -8.49 -18.09
N ALA A 57 34.49 -7.25 -17.64
CA ALA A 57 35.68 -6.78 -16.92
C ALA A 57 35.82 -7.36 -15.51
N THR A 58 34.78 -7.97 -14.94
CA THR A 58 34.88 -8.64 -13.62
C THR A 58 35.78 -9.88 -13.62
N ALA A 59 36.12 -10.41 -14.80
CA ALA A 59 36.83 -11.69 -15.01
C ALA A 59 36.11 -12.93 -14.45
N ASP A 60 34.84 -12.79 -14.04
CA ASP A 60 33.95 -13.92 -13.73
C ASP A 60 33.29 -14.41 -15.04
N PRO A 61 33.52 -15.68 -15.45
CA PRO A 61 32.98 -16.22 -16.70
C PRO A 61 31.45 -16.24 -16.74
N ASP A 62 30.78 -16.28 -15.59
CA ASP A 62 29.32 -16.36 -15.51
C ASP A 62 28.66 -14.98 -15.43
N ALA A 63 29.42 -13.90 -15.18
CA ALA A 63 28.89 -12.57 -14.92
C ALA A 63 28.02 -12.02 -16.06
N LEU A 64 28.47 -12.19 -17.32
CA LEU A 64 27.71 -11.74 -18.48
C LEU A 64 26.40 -12.53 -18.66
N GLY A 65 26.46 -13.87 -18.54
CA GLY A 65 25.28 -14.73 -18.63
C GLY A 65 24.25 -14.42 -17.55
N ASN A 66 24.72 -14.25 -16.30
CA ASN A 66 23.89 -13.88 -15.15
C ASN A 66 23.25 -12.50 -15.32
N LEU A 67 23.98 -11.52 -15.87
CA LEU A 67 23.44 -10.19 -16.16
C LEU A 67 22.33 -10.25 -17.21
N LEU A 68 22.55 -10.95 -18.33
CA LEU A 68 21.55 -11.09 -19.40
C LEU A 68 20.29 -11.80 -18.90
N GLU A 69 20.46 -12.85 -18.10
CA GLU A 69 19.37 -13.58 -17.49
C GLU A 69 18.56 -12.71 -16.52
N ALA A 70 19.25 -11.93 -15.67
CA ALA A 70 18.64 -11.00 -14.74
C ALA A 70 17.86 -9.89 -15.46
N LEU A 71 18.39 -9.35 -16.57
CA LEU A 71 17.67 -8.36 -17.38
C LEU A 71 16.45 -8.99 -18.05
N ARG A 72 16.56 -10.18 -18.66
CA ARG A 72 15.44 -10.89 -19.29
C ARG A 72 14.29 -11.13 -18.32
N LYS A 73 14.56 -11.80 -17.19
CA LYS A 73 13.57 -12.05 -16.13
C LYS A 73 13.03 -10.75 -15.52
N GLY A 74 13.86 -9.72 -15.49
CA GLY A 74 13.48 -8.38 -15.05
C GLY A 74 12.44 -7.75 -15.97
N ILE A 75 12.67 -7.78 -17.29
CA ILE A 75 11.77 -7.24 -18.31
C ILE A 75 10.42 -7.99 -18.25
N GLU A 76 10.45 -9.32 -18.28
CA GLU A 76 9.27 -10.17 -18.14
C GLU A 76 8.47 -9.82 -16.89
N LYS A 77 9.17 -9.55 -15.77
CA LYS A 77 8.49 -9.19 -14.54
C LYS A 77 7.82 -7.82 -14.62
N VAL A 78 8.50 -6.79 -15.10
CA VAL A 78 7.93 -5.43 -15.21
C VAL A 78 6.76 -5.39 -16.18
N MET A 79 6.78 -6.20 -17.24
CA MET A 79 5.64 -6.31 -18.15
C MET A 79 4.44 -6.99 -17.47
N SER A 80 4.67 -8.13 -16.81
CA SER A 80 3.59 -8.89 -16.17
C SER A 80 2.92 -8.14 -15.02
N THR A 81 3.58 -7.18 -14.35
CA THR A 81 2.94 -6.35 -13.31
C THR A 81 1.82 -5.46 -13.87
N LEU A 82 1.78 -5.24 -15.17
CA LEU A 82 0.76 -4.46 -15.88
C LEU A 82 -0.17 -5.35 -16.72
N GLY A 83 -0.11 -6.67 -16.57
CA GLY A 83 -0.87 -7.62 -17.39
C GLY A 83 -0.39 -7.73 -18.84
N VAL A 84 0.81 -7.21 -19.14
CA VAL A 84 1.39 -7.28 -20.48
C VAL A 84 2.19 -8.58 -20.62
N HIS A 85 1.85 -9.38 -21.62
CA HIS A 85 2.49 -10.68 -21.90
C HIS A 85 3.50 -10.62 -23.07
N GLU A 86 3.47 -9.58 -23.89
CA GLU A 86 4.32 -9.43 -25.07
C GLU A 86 4.86 -8.00 -25.16
N LEU A 87 6.14 -7.85 -25.53
CA LEU A 87 6.88 -6.59 -25.37
C LEU A 87 6.34 -5.45 -26.24
N ARG A 88 5.85 -5.74 -27.44
CA ARG A 88 5.20 -4.74 -28.32
C ARG A 88 3.92 -4.19 -27.68
N GLY A 89 3.26 -4.98 -26.82
CA GLY A 89 2.11 -4.57 -26.03
C GLY A 89 2.45 -3.71 -24.80
N TYR A 90 3.72 -3.56 -24.41
CA TYR A 90 4.10 -2.81 -23.19
C TYR A 90 3.76 -1.32 -23.30
N GLY A 91 3.83 -0.74 -24.50
CA GLY A 91 3.45 0.66 -24.73
C GLY A 91 4.23 1.65 -23.86
N ARG A 92 3.59 2.79 -23.57
CA ARG A 92 4.15 3.90 -22.75
C ARG A 92 3.59 3.88 -21.34
N GLN A 93 3.93 2.85 -20.57
CA GLN A 93 3.45 2.67 -19.20
C GLN A 93 4.41 3.25 -18.16
N VAL A 94 4.73 4.54 -18.31
CA VAL A 94 5.64 5.28 -17.43
C VAL A 94 5.04 6.64 -17.12
N SER A 95 5.10 7.06 -15.85
CA SER A 95 4.72 8.39 -15.39
C SER A 95 5.89 9.08 -14.68
N ALA A 96 5.83 10.40 -14.56
CA ALA A 96 6.87 11.19 -13.91
C ALA A 96 6.32 12.08 -12.79
N VAL A 97 7.14 12.33 -11.76
CA VAL A 97 6.87 13.33 -10.73
C VAL A 97 7.98 14.38 -10.80
N GLY A 98 7.61 15.66 -10.88
CA GLY A 98 8.56 16.76 -10.96
C GLY A 98 9.21 16.94 -12.35
N LEU A 99 8.65 16.35 -13.42
CA LEU A 99 9.12 16.59 -14.79
C LEU A 99 8.31 17.72 -15.41
N ALA A 100 8.96 18.73 -15.99
CA ALA A 100 8.23 19.85 -16.56
C ALA A 100 7.25 19.39 -17.66
N PRO A 101 6.00 19.89 -17.69
CA PRO A 101 4.99 19.50 -18.66
C PRO A 101 5.44 19.61 -20.13
N GLU A 102 6.22 20.62 -20.50
CA GLU A 102 6.79 20.73 -21.85
C GLU A 102 7.69 19.53 -22.20
N VAL A 103 8.57 19.15 -21.28
CA VAL A 103 9.46 18.00 -21.46
C VAL A 103 8.63 16.71 -21.51
N ALA A 104 7.65 16.56 -20.61
CA ALA A 104 6.74 15.42 -20.54
C ALA A 104 5.92 15.26 -21.83
N ARG A 105 5.36 16.35 -22.37
CA ARG A 105 4.66 16.37 -23.67
C ARG A 105 5.57 16.01 -24.83
N PHE A 106 6.83 16.44 -24.80
CA PHE A 106 7.80 16.08 -25.84
C PHE A 106 8.04 14.58 -25.87
N ILE A 107 8.24 13.95 -24.71
CA ILE A 107 8.44 12.50 -24.58
C ILE A 107 7.15 11.68 -24.66
N GLY A 108 6.00 12.32 -24.44
CA GLY A 108 4.68 11.71 -24.39
C GLY A 108 4.47 10.82 -23.16
N LEU A 109 4.79 11.35 -21.98
CA LEU A 109 4.50 10.75 -20.68
C LEU A 109 3.53 11.64 -19.89
N GLU A 110 2.76 11.02 -19.00
CA GLU A 110 2.03 11.75 -17.97
C GLU A 110 2.98 12.21 -16.86
N THR A 111 2.76 13.41 -16.34
CA THR A 111 3.57 13.96 -15.25
C THR A 111 2.72 14.65 -14.20
N PHE A 112 3.19 14.59 -12.96
CA PHE A 112 2.56 15.19 -11.79
C PHE A 112 3.52 16.15 -11.10
N CYS A 113 2.95 17.10 -10.36
CA CYS A 113 3.65 17.98 -9.44
C CYS A 113 4.76 18.84 -10.10
N ALA A 114 4.49 19.40 -11.27
CA ALA A 114 5.44 20.24 -12.00
C ALA A 114 4.72 21.26 -12.88
N THR A 115 5.42 22.34 -13.20
CA THR A 115 5.04 23.33 -14.22
C THR A 115 6.21 23.56 -15.17
N ASP A 116 6.00 24.37 -16.20
CA ASP A 116 7.07 24.69 -17.16
C ASP A 116 8.19 25.53 -16.50
N GLU A 117 7.90 26.15 -15.33
CA GLU A 117 8.86 26.91 -14.52
C GLU A 117 9.41 26.12 -13.33
N SER A 118 8.64 25.19 -12.75
CA SER A 118 9.02 24.38 -11.59
C SER A 118 9.09 22.90 -11.94
N GLY A 119 10.26 22.29 -11.80
CA GLY A 119 10.48 20.91 -12.20
C GLY A 119 11.84 20.67 -12.84
N LEU A 120 11.97 19.53 -13.49
CA LEU A 120 13.06 19.21 -14.39
C LEU A 120 12.74 19.75 -15.79
N THR A 121 13.21 20.97 -16.08
CA THR A 121 13.04 21.69 -17.34
C THR A 121 14.14 21.35 -18.35
N TRP A 122 14.00 21.82 -19.60
CA TRP A 122 15.05 21.69 -20.62
C TRP A 122 16.37 22.32 -20.19
N ASP A 123 16.33 23.53 -19.62
CA ASP A 123 17.53 24.24 -19.16
C ASP A 123 18.26 23.44 -18.09
N ARG A 124 17.54 22.90 -17.11
CA ARG A 124 18.12 22.06 -16.04
C ARG A 124 18.70 20.76 -16.59
N ILE A 125 18.03 20.13 -17.54
CA ILE A 125 18.55 18.93 -18.22
C ILE A 125 19.86 19.28 -18.95
N ALA A 126 19.91 20.42 -19.62
CA ALA A 126 21.12 20.88 -20.31
C ALA A 126 22.25 21.19 -19.32
N GLU A 127 21.97 21.93 -18.25
CA GLU A 127 22.91 22.24 -17.17
C GLU A 127 23.49 20.97 -16.52
N GLU A 128 22.65 20.01 -16.13
CA GLU A 128 23.11 18.73 -15.58
C GLU A 128 23.96 17.96 -16.61
N GLY A 129 23.58 17.99 -17.88
CA GLY A 129 24.32 17.38 -18.97
C GLY A 129 25.71 17.99 -19.13
N PHE A 130 25.81 19.33 -19.16
CA PHE A 130 27.08 20.05 -19.26
C PHE A 130 27.96 19.83 -18.03
N ALA A 131 27.39 19.83 -16.84
CA ALA A 131 28.12 19.55 -15.61
C ALA A 131 28.74 18.14 -15.64
N ARG A 132 27.95 17.11 -16.00
CA ARG A 132 28.45 15.74 -16.14
C ARG A 132 29.51 15.61 -17.23
N ALA A 133 29.33 16.29 -18.36
CA ALA A 133 30.33 16.31 -19.43
C ALA A 133 31.65 16.97 -19.00
N SER A 134 31.58 18.05 -18.21
CA SER A 134 32.78 18.69 -17.64
C SER A 134 33.49 17.76 -16.67
N MET A 135 32.76 17.12 -15.75
CA MET A 135 33.32 16.14 -14.82
C MET A 135 34.06 15.02 -15.55
N LEU A 136 33.49 14.51 -16.64
CA LEU A 136 34.11 13.47 -17.46
C LEU A 136 35.41 13.98 -18.13
N ARG A 137 35.38 15.17 -18.75
CA ARG A 137 36.56 15.77 -19.42
C ARG A 137 37.70 16.02 -18.43
N GLU A 138 37.35 16.50 -17.24
CA GLU A 138 38.30 16.82 -16.18
C GLU A 138 38.71 15.60 -15.35
N ARG A 139 38.16 14.42 -15.64
CA ARG A 139 38.37 13.18 -14.87
C ARG A 139 38.13 13.36 -13.37
N ARG A 140 37.12 14.16 -13.03
CA ARG A 140 36.69 14.32 -11.64
C ARG A 140 35.92 13.08 -11.21
N ASP A 141 36.24 12.58 -10.02
CA ASP A 141 35.49 11.48 -9.43
C ASP A 141 34.02 11.86 -9.23
N ALA A 142 33.13 11.10 -9.86
CA ALA A 142 31.70 11.21 -9.64
C ALA A 142 31.30 10.30 -8.46
N ARG A 143 30.78 10.90 -7.39
CA ARG A 143 30.13 10.13 -6.32
C ARG A 143 28.63 10.09 -6.58
N LEU A 144 28.06 8.89 -6.61
CA LEU A 144 26.61 8.74 -6.61
C LEU A 144 26.07 9.27 -5.28
N GLU A 145 25.17 10.24 -5.36
CA GLU A 145 24.51 10.77 -4.17
C GLU A 145 23.70 9.66 -3.49
N GLN A 146 23.90 9.50 -2.18
CA GLN A 146 23.14 8.53 -1.40
C GLN A 146 21.81 9.15 -0.98
N ALA A 147 20.71 8.54 -1.42
CA ALA A 147 19.38 8.98 -1.02
C ALA A 147 19.24 9.00 0.51
N PHE A 148 18.80 10.14 1.04
CA PHE A 148 18.57 10.31 2.47
C PHE A 148 17.47 9.37 2.98
N ARG A 149 17.65 8.84 4.20
CA ARG A 149 16.68 7.95 4.85
C ARG A 149 16.42 8.46 6.26
N ILE A 150 15.18 8.83 6.55
CA ILE A 150 14.77 9.36 7.85
C ILE A 150 14.90 8.31 8.96
N TRP A 151 14.35 7.11 8.73
CA TRP A 151 14.22 6.08 9.77
C TRP A 151 15.52 5.73 10.51
N PRO A 152 16.67 5.49 9.84
CA PRO A 152 17.95 5.27 10.52
C PRO A 152 18.37 6.37 11.51
N ARG A 153 17.92 7.61 11.32
CA ARG A 153 18.23 8.76 12.17
C ARG A 153 17.15 9.05 13.23
N ALA A 154 15.93 8.58 13.01
CA ALA A 154 14.76 8.88 13.84
C ALA A 154 14.34 7.73 14.77
N TRP A 155 14.62 6.46 14.43
CA TRP A 155 14.03 5.30 15.13
C TRP A 155 14.29 5.27 16.64
N LYS A 156 15.49 5.66 17.10
CA LYS A 156 15.82 5.71 18.53
C LYS A 156 14.94 6.70 19.30
N SER A 157 14.61 7.82 18.67
CA SER A 157 13.79 8.86 19.31
C SER A 157 12.33 8.42 19.42
N ALA A 158 11.79 7.77 18.38
CA ALA A 158 10.47 7.16 18.47
C ALA A 158 10.42 6.04 19.53
N LEU A 159 11.47 5.20 19.59
CA LEU A 159 11.56 4.13 20.58
C LEU A 159 11.66 4.66 22.02
N ALA A 160 12.39 5.76 22.25
CA ALA A 160 12.46 6.41 23.56
C ALA A 160 11.06 6.86 24.04
N VAL A 161 10.23 7.40 23.14
CA VAL A 161 8.82 7.71 23.45
C VAL A 161 8.05 6.45 23.79
N ALA A 162 8.21 5.40 22.96
CA ALA A 162 7.52 4.15 23.18
C ALA A 162 7.93 3.47 24.50
N ASN A 163 9.18 3.60 24.94
CA ASN A 163 9.66 3.11 26.24
C ASN A 163 9.28 4.01 27.44
N GLY A 164 8.72 5.20 27.20
CA GLY A 164 8.44 6.18 28.26
C GLY A 164 9.66 6.94 28.76
N GLU A 165 10.76 6.93 28.00
CA GLU A 165 12.03 7.60 28.31
C GLU A 165 12.03 9.07 27.84
N ALA A 166 11.13 9.44 26.92
CA ALA A 166 11.03 10.79 26.38
C ALA A 166 9.57 11.16 26.04
N PRO A 167 9.19 12.45 26.11
CA PRO A 167 7.89 12.90 25.64
C PRO A 167 7.79 12.86 24.11
N TYR A 168 6.57 12.72 23.57
CA TYR A 168 6.32 12.69 22.12
C TYR A 168 6.84 13.95 21.39
N ALA A 169 6.79 15.11 22.05
CA ALA A 169 7.27 16.38 21.50
C ALA A 169 8.74 16.30 21.04
N THR A 170 9.62 15.66 21.81
CA THR A 170 11.03 15.49 21.44
C THR A 170 11.21 14.69 20.15
N TYR A 171 10.38 13.66 19.96
CA TYR A 171 10.35 12.91 18.70
C TYR A 171 9.80 13.74 17.54
N ALA A 172 8.69 14.45 17.77
CA ALA A 172 8.03 15.26 16.76
C ALA A 172 8.93 16.40 16.26
N GLU A 173 9.61 17.11 17.16
CA GLU A 173 10.56 18.19 16.83
C GLU A 173 11.75 17.67 16.02
N LYS A 174 12.40 16.60 16.49
CA LYS A 174 13.52 15.98 15.77
C LYS A 174 13.10 15.49 14.39
N LEU A 175 11.91 14.89 14.29
CA LEU A 175 11.40 14.43 13.00
C LEU A 175 11.13 15.61 12.06
N ARG A 176 10.50 16.68 12.56
CA ARG A 176 10.22 17.90 11.80
C ARG A 176 11.51 18.55 11.29
N GLU A 177 12.55 18.61 12.12
CA GLU A 177 13.88 19.10 11.71
C GLU A 177 14.43 18.26 10.54
N LEU A 178 14.44 16.93 10.68
CA LEU A 178 14.93 16.02 9.64
C LEU A 178 14.13 16.16 8.33
N GLU A 179 12.81 16.26 8.41
CA GLU A 179 11.92 16.37 7.24
C GLU A 179 12.00 17.74 6.56
N THR A 180 12.34 18.79 7.31
CA THR A 180 12.55 20.13 6.78
C THR A 180 13.90 20.25 6.08
N LEU A 181 14.98 19.73 6.70
CA LEU A 181 16.32 19.75 6.13
C LEU A 181 16.50 18.76 4.97
N HIS A 182 15.80 17.64 5.03
CA HIS A 182 15.93 16.54 4.07
C HIS A 182 14.54 16.02 3.65
N PRO A 183 13.77 16.80 2.87
CA PRO A 183 12.45 16.38 2.42
C PRO A 183 12.56 15.16 1.48
N VAL A 184 11.99 14.03 1.90
CA VAL A 184 11.94 12.79 1.10
C VAL A 184 10.54 12.40 0.58
N SER A 185 9.52 13.21 0.84
CA SER A 185 8.11 12.98 0.48
C SER A 185 7.44 14.33 0.18
N LEU A 186 6.38 14.35 -0.64
CA LEU A 186 5.71 15.59 -1.05
C LEU A 186 5.09 16.35 0.15
N ARG A 187 4.51 15.63 1.12
CA ARG A 187 3.97 16.24 2.35
C ARG A 187 5.03 16.92 3.23
N HIS A 188 6.31 16.58 3.05
CA HIS A 188 7.41 17.31 3.67
C HIS A 188 7.77 18.57 2.89
N LEU A 189 6.99 19.05 1.93
CA LEU A 189 7.17 20.34 1.29
C LEU A 189 6.03 21.32 1.62
N VAL A 190 5.01 20.82 2.31
CA VAL A 190 3.78 21.51 2.67
C VAL A 190 3.80 21.82 4.15
N ASP A 191 3.41 23.03 4.53
CA ASP A 191 3.14 23.44 5.91
C ASP A 191 1.70 23.93 6.03
N PHE A 192 1.26 24.21 7.27
CA PHE A 192 -0.04 24.83 7.49
C PHE A 192 0.03 26.34 7.15
N THR A 193 -1.06 26.89 6.62
CA THR A 193 -1.16 28.31 6.25
C THR A 193 -1.10 29.26 7.45
N ARG A 194 -1.25 28.72 8.66
CA ARG A 194 -1.12 29.46 9.90
C ARG A 194 -0.19 28.74 10.88
N PRO A 195 0.50 29.48 11.76
CA PRO A 195 1.28 28.89 12.84
C PRO A 195 0.42 28.00 13.75
N LEU A 196 1.04 26.96 14.30
CA LEU A 196 0.44 26.11 15.32
C LEU A 196 0.71 26.73 16.71
N ASP A 197 0.01 27.82 17.02
CA ASP A 197 0.12 28.55 18.30
C ASP A 197 -0.55 27.80 19.46
N GLU A 198 -0.44 28.27 20.70
CA GLU A 198 -1.17 27.65 21.83
C GLU A 198 -2.68 27.73 21.62
N ALA A 199 -3.38 26.60 21.77
CA ALA A 199 -4.83 26.51 21.71
C ALA A 199 -5.40 26.05 23.05
N GLU A 200 -6.55 26.58 23.43
CA GLU A 200 -7.29 26.11 24.59
C GLU A 200 -8.00 24.78 24.26
N GLY A 201 -7.67 23.71 25.00
CA GLY A 201 -8.34 22.42 24.90
C GLY A 201 -7.75 21.45 23.86
N ALA A 202 -8.51 20.40 23.55
CA ALA A 202 -8.14 19.34 22.61
C ALA A 202 -9.34 18.99 21.73
N ALA A 203 -9.11 18.83 20.43
CA ALA A 203 -10.16 18.43 19.49
C ALA A 203 -10.57 16.96 19.69
N ASP A 204 -11.83 16.64 19.37
CA ASP A 204 -12.30 15.26 19.28
C ASP A 204 -11.57 14.54 18.12
N THR A 205 -10.97 13.38 18.42
CA THR A 205 -10.27 12.57 17.42
C THR A 205 -11.12 11.39 16.94
N SER A 206 -12.36 11.27 17.35
CA SER A 206 -13.20 10.13 16.97
C SER A 206 -13.36 10.03 15.45
N ALA A 207 -13.27 8.81 14.93
CA ALA A 207 -13.46 8.49 13.52
C ALA A 207 -14.38 7.27 13.41
N GLY A 208 -15.63 7.50 13.02
CA GLY A 208 -16.66 6.45 13.05
C GLY A 208 -16.82 5.88 14.46
N GLU A 209 -16.69 4.56 14.60
CA GLU A 209 -16.79 3.85 15.90
C GLU A 209 -15.48 3.78 16.69
N HIS A 210 -14.40 4.44 16.23
CA HIS A 210 -13.06 4.34 16.84
C HIS A 210 -12.59 5.69 17.38
N ALA A 211 -11.68 5.65 18.34
CA ALA A 211 -11.17 6.81 19.04
C ALA A 211 -10.21 7.73 18.23
N GLY A 212 -9.82 7.35 17.00
CA GLY A 212 -8.79 8.05 16.21
C GLY A 212 -8.91 7.82 14.70
N PRO A 213 -8.54 8.79 13.83
CA PRO A 213 -8.55 8.65 12.37
C PRO A 213 -7.26 7.98 11.86
N PHE A 214 -6.77 6.98 12.58
CA PHE A 214 -5.57 6.26 12.20
C PHE A 214 -5.59 4.81 12.71
N TYR A 215 -4.75 3.98 12.08
CA TYR A 215 -4.76 2.54 12.30
C TYR A 215 -3.38 1.93 12.05
N ILE A 216 -3.16 0.70 12.52
CA ILE A 216 -1.99 -0.09 12.11
C ILE A 216 -2.32 -0.80 10.80
N SER A 217 -1.58 -0.47 9.73
CA SER A 217 -1.77 -1.05 8.40
C SER A 217 -1.48 -2.55 8.36
N SER A 218 -2.08 -3.21 7.37
CA SER A 218 -1.95 -4.64 7.07
C SER A 218 -0.51 -5.16 7.10
N MET A 219 -0.17 -6.05 8.04
CA MET A 219 1.14 -6.72 8.14
C MET A 219 1.00 -8.19 8.53
N SER A 220 1.21 -9.10 7.57
CA SER A 220 0.88 -10.53 7.72
C SER A 220 1.63 -11.26 8.83
N PHE A 221 0.93 -12.19 9.48
CA PHE A 221 1.56 -13.27 10.24
C PHE A 221 2.44 -14.12 9.29
N GLY A 222 3.63 -14.46 9.77
CA GLY A 222 4.72 -15.02 8.97
C GLY A 222 5.72 -13.95 8.53
N SER A 223 5.26 -12.80 8.02
CA SER A 223 6.18 -11.65 7.86
C SER A 223 6.58 -11.11 9.22
N GLN A 224 5.58 -10.90 10.08
CA GLN A 224 5.73 -10.59 11.49
C GLN A 224 5.79 -11.88 12.32
N GLY A 225 6.57 -11.88 13.40
CA GLY A 225 6.58 -12.91 14.41
C GLY A 225 5.32 -12.84 15.27
N GLU A 226 4.99 -13.94 15.94
CA GLU A 226 3.74 -14.11 16.69
C GLU A 226 3.54 -13.03 17.76
N THR A 227 4.57 -12.75 18.57
CA THR A 227 4.46 -11.77 19.65
C THR A 227 4.14 -10.37 19.14
N ALA A 228 4.85 -9.89 18.11
CA ALA A 228 4.61 -8.58 17.52
C ALA A 228 3.20 -8.52 16.91
N TYR A 229 2.82 -9.56 16.18
CA TYR A 229 1.52 -9.66 15.53
C TYR A 229 0.35 -9.60 16.51
N ARG A 230 0.44 -10.33 17.64
CA ARG A 230 -0.53 -10.29 18.73
C ARG A 230 -0.55 -8.93 19.43
N ALA A 231 0.62 -8.34 19.68
CA ALA A 231 0.72 -7.06 20.38
C ALA A 231 0.01 -5.92 19.62
N TYR A 232 0.05 -5.92 18.28
CA TYR A 232 -0.70 -4.95 17.49
C TYR A 232 -2.22 -5.06 17.71
N ALA A 233 -2.76 -6.28 17.79
CA ALA A 233 -4.19 -6.49 18.01
C ALA A 233 -4.62 -6.01 19.40
N GLU A 234 -3.91 -6.48 20.42
CA GLU A 234 -4.22 -6.16 21.82
C GLU A 234 -4.07 -4.66 22.12
N ALA A 235 -2.98 -4.03 21.68
CA ALA A 235 -2.76 -2.60 21.93
C ALA A 235 -3.83 -1.73 21.26
N MET A 236 -4.18 -2.02 20.00
CA MET A 236 -5.17 -1.22 19.28
C MET A 236 -6.57 -1.42 19.84
N ALA A 237 -6.93 -2.63 20.30
CA ALA A 237 -8.16 -2.85 21.04
C ALA A 237 -8.22 -2.06 22.36
N ARG A 238 -7.14 -2.02 23.14
CA ARG A 238 -7.06 -1.23 24.40
C ARG A 238 -7.23 0.28 24.15
N LEU A 239 -6.80 0.76 22.98
CA LEU A 239 -6.89 2.17 22.60
C LEU A 239 -8.18 2.53 21.86
N ASP A 240 -9.04 1.55 21.60
CA ASP A 240 -10.20 1.68 20.71
C ASP A 240 -9.82 2.22 19.30
N LEU A 241 -8.79 1.60 18.71
CA LEU A 241 -8.29 1.90 17.39
C LEU A 241 -8.26 0.64 16.52
N LEU A 242 -8.13 0.80 15.21
CA LEU A 242 -8.14 -0.30 14.26
C LEU A 242 -6.73 -0.82 13.97
N CYS A 243 -6.58 -2.12 13.72
CA CYS A 243 -5.45 -2.71 13.01
C CYS A 243 -5.90 -3.71 11.94
N ILE A 244 -5.09 -4.00 10.94
CA ILE A 244 -5.40 -5.01 9.91
C ILE A 244 -4.33 -6.11 9.94
N ASN A 245 -4.76 -7.37 9.87
CA ASN A 245 -3.88 -8.53 10.01
C ASN A 245 -2.94 -8.75 8.81
N GLY A 246 -3.34 -8.40 7.59
CA GLY A 246 -2.61 -8.67 6.36
C GLY A 246 -2.84 -10.07 5.75
N GLU A 247 -2.17 -10.34 4.64
CA GLU A 247 -2.40 -11.49 3.73
C GLU A 247 -2.08 -12.91 4.27
N GLY A 248 -1.89 -13.07 5.59
CA GLY A 248 -1.33 -14.29 6.20
C GLY A 248 -2.33 -15.25 6.81
N GLY A 249 -3.63 -15.03 6.63
CA GLY A 249 -4.66 -15.66 7.46
C GLY A 249 -4.62 -15.15 8.89
N GLU A 250 -5.23 -15.89 9.82
CA GLU A 250 -5.35 -15.48 11.21
C GLU A 250 -5.01 -16.61 12.18
N LEU A 251 -4.54 -16.25 13.37
CA LEU A 251 -4.31 -17.21 14.45
C LEU A 251 -5.65 -17.71 14.99
N PRO A 252 -5.84 -19.03 15.20
CA PRO A 252 -7.13 -19.59 15.60
C PRO A 252 -7.77 -18.93 16.83
N ASP A 253 -6.97 -18.57 17.83
CA ASP A 253 -7.44 -17.94 19.07
C ASP A 253 -7.75 -16.43 18.94
N LEU A 254 -7.37 -15.81 17.82
CA LEU A 254 -7.71 -14.41 17.51
C LEU A 254 -8.98 -14.28 16.68
N ILE A 255 -9.49 -15.38 16.12
CA ILE A 255 -10.74 -15.41 15.35
C ILE A 255 -11.89 -14.93 16.25
N GLY A 256 -12.51 -13.81 15.87
CA GLY A 256 -13.68 -13.25 16.56
C GLY A 256 -13.37 -12.55 17.87
N ARG A 257 -12.10 -12.44 18.27
CA ARG A 257 -11.70 -11.84 19.55
C ARG A 257 -11.81 -10.32 19.57
N TYR A 258 -11.52 -9.66 18.44
CA TYR A 258 -11.50 -8.20 18.32
C TYR A 258 -12.32 -7.71 17.10
N PRO A 259 -13.62 -8.00 17.01
CA PRO A 259 -14.38 -7.79 15.78
C PRO A 259 -14.43 -6.32 15.34
N HIS A 260 -14.39 -5.38 16.27
CA HIS A 260 -14.40 -3.94 15.97
C HIS A 260 -13.01 -3.40 15.63
N ASN A 261 -11.97 -3.85 16.32
CA ASN A 261 -10.62 -3.25 16.27
C ASN A 261 -9.64 -3.99 15.35
N ARG A 262 -10.04 -5.10 14.72
CA ARG A 262 -9.14 -5.94 13.92
C ARG A 262 -9.76 -6.31 12.58
N GLY A 263 -9.25 -5.75 11.49
CA GLY A 263 -9.63 -6.07 10.11
C GLY A 263 -8.94 -7.31 9.55
N GLN A 264 -9.63 -8.02 8.66
CA GLN A 264 -9.14 -9.20 7.95
C GLN A 264 -8.87 -8.89 6.47
N GLN A 265 -7.66 -9.16 5.99
CA GLN A 265 -7.27 -8.90 4.61
C GLN A 265 -7.48 -10.14 3.73
N ILE A 266 -8.17 -9.94 2.60
CA ILE A 266 -8.37 -10.93 1.54
C ILE A 266 -7.46 -10.55 0.37
N ALA A 267 -6.38 -11.31 0.18
CA ALA A 267 -5.39 -11.08 -0.87
C ALA A 267 -5.34 -12.24 -1.88
N SER A 268 -4.65 -12.06 -3.00
CA SER A 268 -4.64 -12.98 -4.15
C SER A 268 -4.34 -14.44 -3.84
N GLY A 269 -3.54 -14.73 -2.81
CA GLY A 269 -3.24 -16.10 -2.39
C GLY A 269 -4.35 -16.80 -1.61
N ARG A 270 -5.39 -16.07 -1.15
CA ARG A 270 -6.50 -16.57 -0.32
C ARG A 270 -6.07 -17.39 0.91
N PHE A 271 -4.86 -17.14 1.42
CA PHE A 271 -4.34 -17.85 2.59
C PHE A 271 -5.22 -17.66 3.82
N GLY A 272 -5.72 -18.76 4.37
CA GLY A 272 -6.58 -18.77 5.55
C GLY A 272 -7.96 -18.10 5.38
N VAL A 273 -8.35 -17.74 4.15
CA VAL A 273 -9.64 -17.09 3.89
C VAL A 273 -10.76 -18.13 3.91
N SER A 274 -11.75 -17.91 4.77
CA SER A 274 -12.94 -18.75 4.95
C SER A 274 -14.12 -17.91 5.44
N ALA A 275 -15.33 -18.47 5.48
CA ALA A 275 -16.48 -17.80 6.11
C ALA A 275 -16.21 -17.46 7.59
N LEU A 276 -15.44 -18.30 8.29
CA LEU A 276 -15.00 -18.08 9.66
C LEU A 276 -14.11 -16.84 9.77
N LEU A 277 -13.11 -16.71 8.91
CA LEU A 277 -12.26 -15.51 8.86
C LEU A 277 -13.10 -14.27 8.52
N ALA A 278 -13.96 -14.34 7.50
CA ALA A 278 -14.77 -13.21 7.05
C ALA A 278 -15.74 -12.72 8.13
N ASN A 279 -16.26 -13.61 8.98
CA ASN A 279 -17.15 -13.26 10.09
C ASN A 279 -16.44 -12.95 11.41
N SER A 280 -15.11 -13.05 11.44
CA SER A 280 -14.30 -12.74 12.63
C SER A 280 -14.14 -11.24 12.91
N SER A 281 -14.54 -10.39 11.97
CA SER A 281 -14.29 -8.95 11.96
C SER A 281 -15.41 -8.15 11.30
N ASN A 282 -15.57 -6.90 11.70
CA ASN A 282 -16.43 -5.92 11.05
C ASN A 282 -15.70 -5.16 9.92
N TYR A 283 -14.44 -5.48 9.62
CA TYR A 283 -13.65 -4.85 8.56
C TYR A 283 -12.97 -5.91 7.69
N LEU A 284 -13.30 -5.92 6.40
CA LEU A 284 -12.73 -6.82 5.41
C LEU A 284 -11.98 -6.01 4.36
N GLU A 285 -10.69 -6.26 4.17
CA GLU A 285 -9.85 -5.52 3.22
C GLU A 285 -9.49 -6.39 2.02
N ILE A 286 -10.09 -6.13 0.85
CA ILE A 286 -9.67 -6.70 -0.43
C ILE A 286 -8.35 -6.02 -0.84
N LYS A 287 -7.29 -6.80 -0.94
CA LYS A 287 -5.98 -6.31 -1.39
C LYS A 287 -5.82 -6.54 -2.89
N ILE A 288 -5.95 -5.47 -3.66
CA ILE A 288 -5.57 -5.46 -5.09
C ILE A 288 -4.05 -5.31 -5.23
N GLY A 289 -3.43 -4.48 -4.39
CA GLY A 289 -1.98 -4.34 -4.35
C GLY A 289 -1.49 -3.54 -3.15
N GLN A 290 -0.18 -3.32 -3.08
CA GLN A 290 0.46 -2.49 -2.06
C GLN A 290 1.49 -1.57 -2.70
N GLY A 291 1.72 -0.38 -2.13
CA GLY A 291 2.61 0.60 -2.73
C GLY A 291 4.07 0.16 -2.86
N ALA A 292 4.58 -0.68 -1.95
CA ALA A 292 5.96 -1.16 -2.00
C ALA A 292 6.29 -2.09 -3.20
N LYS A 293 5.26 -2.71 -3.78
CA LYS A 293 5.37 -3.63 -4.93
C LYS A 293 4.05 -3.71 -5.72
N PRO A 294 3.65 -2.63 -6.41
CA PRO A 294 2.45 -2.61 -7.24
C PRO A 294 2.52 -3.70 -8.32
N GLY A 295 1.40 -4.39 -8.56
CA GLY A 295 1.31 -5.45 -9.56
C GLY A 295 2.11 -6.72 -9.23
N GLU A 296 2.56 -6.90 -7.98
CA GLU A 296 3.17 -8.15 -7.51
C GLU A 296 2.42 -8.74 -6.31
N GLY A 297 2.38 -10.07 -6.25
CA GLY A 297 1.80 -10.80 -5.12
C GLY A 297 2.65 -10.75 -3.84
N GLY A 298 2.05 -11.25 -2.76
CA GLY A 298 2.72 -11.60 -1.52
C GLY A 298 3.93 -12.51 -1.74
N HIS A 299 4.93 -12.39 -0.88
CA HIS A 299 6.07 -13.31 -0.87
C HIS A 299 6.49 -13.54 0.58
N LEU A 300 6.40 -14.80 1.01
CA LEU A 300 6.94 -15.25 2.28
C LEU A 300 7.97 -16.35 2.03
N PRO A 301 9.26 -16.12 2.35
CA PRO A 301 10.31 -17.12 2.18
C PRO A 301 10.06 -18.36 3.04
N ALA A 302 10.42 -19.54 2.53
CA ALA A 302 10.19 -20.87 3.08
C ALA A 302 10.67 -21.00 4.53
N ARG A 303 11.84 -20.42 4.83
CA ARG A 303 12.41 -20.35 6.19
C ARG A 303 11.49 -19.67 7.22
N LYS A 304 10.55 -18.84 6.78
CA LYS A 304 9.56 -18.15 7.62
C LYS A 304 8.22 -18.88 7.66
N VAL A 305 8.08 -20.01 6.97
CA VAL A 305 6.86 -20.81 6.94
C VAL A 305 6.97 -21.89 8.00
N SER A 306 6.91 -21.45 9.26
CA SER A 306 6.87 -22.33 10.43
C SER A 306 5.56 -23.14 10.47
N LYS A 307 5.45 -24.13 11.36
CA LYS A 307 4.21 -24.92 11.52
C LYS A 307 3.00 -24.04 11.84
N LYS A 308 3.18 -23.02 12.68
CA LYS A 308 2.11 -22.07 13.05
C LYS A 308 1.69 -21.20 11.86
N VAL A 309 2.66 -20.72 11.08
CA VAL A 309 2.40 -19.93 9.87
C VAL A 309 1.70 -20.78 8.81
N ALA A 310 2.14 -22.02 8.62
CA ALA A 310 1.53 -22.98 7.72
C ALA A 310 0.07 -23.26 8.12
N LEU A 311 -0.21 -23.45 9.41
CA LEU A 311 -1.56 -23.63 9.94
C LEU A 311 -2.46 -22.42 9.66
N ALA A 312 -2.00 -21.20 9.98
CA ALA A 312 -2.79 -19.98 9.73
C ALA A 312 -3.11 -19.75 8.24
N ARG A 313 -2.30 -20.31 7.34
CA ARG A 313 -2.42 -20.12 5.89
C ARG A 313 -3.06 -21.28 5.16
N ASN A 314 -3.38 -22.39 5.84
CA ASN A 314 -3.71 -23.67 5.21
C ASN A 314 -2.65 -24.11 4.18
N ALA A 315 -1.37 -24.00 4.55
CA ALA A 315 -0.21 -24.28 3.70
C ALA A 315 0.68 -25.39 4.29
N GLN A 316 1.70 -25.82 3.53
CA GLN A 316 2.72 -26.73 4.04
C GLN A 316 3.87 -25.96 4.71
N PRO A 317 4.45 -26.47 5.82
CA PRO A 317 5.64 -25.87 6.41
C PRO A 317 6.87 -25.96 5.50
N GLY A 318 7.74 -24.94 5.54
CA GLY A 318 9.05 -24.99 4.89
C GLY A 318 9.05 -24.85 3.36
N ILE A 319 7.97 -24.36 2.75
CA ILE A 319 7.90 -24.04 1.31
C ILE A 319 7.74 -22.54 1.08
N ASP A 320 8.29 -22.01 -0.02
CA ASP A 320 8.08 -20.60 -0.38
C ASP A 320 6.60 -20.37 -0.70
N LEU A 321 6.01 -19.32 -0.12
CA LEU A 321 4.65 -18.89 -0.44
C LEU A 321 4.72 -17.62 -1.27
N ILE A 322 4.59 -17.79 -2.59
CA ILE A 322 4.52 -16.72 -3.57
C ILE A 322 3.07 -16.62 -4.04
N SER A 323 2.39 -15.52 -3.69
CA SER A 323 1.02 -15.32 -4.13
C SER A 323 0.97 -14.91 -5.60
N PRO A 324 -0.12 -15.24 -6.32
CA PRO A 324 -0.38 -14.70 -7.65
C PRO A 324 -0.35 -13.17 -7.63
N SER A 325 0.00 -12.55 -8.77
CA SER A 325 0.03 -11.08 -8.87
C SER A 325 -1.37 -10.48 -8.93
N ASN A 326 -2.33 -11.21 -9.50
CA ASN A 326 -3.74 -10.81 -9.61
C ASN A 326 -4.62 -11.66 -8.68
N ASN A 327 -5.75 -11.11 -8.29
CA ASN A 327 -6.83 -11.89 -7.68
C ASN A 327 -7.54 -12.65 -8.82
N HIS A 328 -7.57 -13.98 -8.76
CA HIS A 328 -8.09 -14.82 -9.87
C HIS A 328 -9.61 -14.77 -10.05
N ASP A 329 -10.30 -14.06 -9.16
CA ASP A 329 -11.72 -13.76 -9.11
C ASP A 329 -11.99 -12.25 -9.29
N ILE A 330 -10.97 -11.45 -9.65
CA ILE A 330 -11.10 -10.02 -9.95
C ILE A 330 -10.25 -9.68 -11.19
N TYR A 331 -10.86 -9.76 -12.38
CA TYR A 331 -10.24 -9.33 -13.64
C TYR A 331 -10.81 -8.00 -14.16
N SER A 332 -11.94 -7.56 -13.62
CA SER A 332 -12.59 -6.32 -14.01
C SER A 332 -13.30 -5.66 -12.82
N ILE A 333 -13.91 -4.48 -13.04
CA ILE A 333 -14.60 -3.76 -11.97
C ILE A 333 -15.90 -4.45 -11.53
N GLU A 334 -16.53 -5.18 -12.44
CA GLU A 334 -17.74 -5.98 -12.21
C GLU A 334 -17.42 -7.19 -11.32
N ASP A 335 -16.25 -7.80 -11.53
CA ASP A 335 -15.74 -8.87 -10.67
C ASP A 335 -15.40 -8.33 -9.27
N LEU A 336 -14.83 -7.12 -9.16
CA LEU A 336 -14.65 -6.49 -7.85
C LEU A 336 -15.99 -6.29 -7.16
N ALA A 337 -17.00 -5.78 -7.87
CA ALA A 337 -18.35 -5.60 -7.33
C ALA A 337 -18.96 -6.94 -6.88
N GLN A 338 -18.66 -8.02 -7.59
CA GLN A 338 -19.03 -9.37 -7.18
C GLN A 338 -18.41 -9.75 -5.84
N VAL A 339 -17.09 -9.63 -5.70
CA VAL A 339 -16.40 -10.01 -4.45
C VAL A 339 -16.84 -9.12 -3.28
N VAL A 340 -17.02 -7.82 -3.51
CA VAL A 340 -17.56 -6.90 -2.49
C VAL A 340 -18.94 -7.35 -2.04
N HIS A 341 -19.83 -7.71 -2.96
CA HIS A 341 -21.16 -8.21 -2.63
C HIS A 341 -21.08 -9.54 -1.87
N GLU A 342 -20.24 -10.48 -2.30
CA GLU A 342 -20.03 -11.76 -1.62
C GLU A 342 -19.62 -11.58 -0.16
N LEU A 343 -18.64 -10.69 0.08
CA LEU A 343 -18.14 -10.41 1.43
C LEU A 343 -19.21 -9.77 2.33
N LYS A 344 -20.05 -8.89 1.76
CA LYS A 344 -21.19 -8.30 2.48
C LYS A 344 -22.33 -9.30 2.72
N THR A 345 -22.52 -10.28 1.83
CA THR A 345 -23.49 -11.36 2.01
C THR A 345 -23.05 -12.33 3.09
N VAL A 346 -21.79 -12.77 3.08
CA VAL A 346 -21.27 -13.70 4.09
C VAL A 346 -21.16 -13.02 5.46
N ASN A 347 -20.83 -11.73 5.50
CA ASN A 347 -20.80 -10.95 6.72
C ASN A 347 -21.55 -9.61 6.54
N PRO A 348 -22.84 -9.54 6.92
CA PRO A 348 -23.64 -8.33 6.80
C PRO A 348 -23.23 -7.21 7.76
N ARG A 349 -22.31 -7.48 8.71
CA ARG A 349 -21.76 -6.47 9.63
C ARG A 349 -20.46 -5.86 9.10
N ALA A 350 -19.87 -6.44 8.06
CA ALA A 350 -18.57 -6.01 7.56
C ALA A 350 -18.65 -4.75 6.70
N ARG A 351 -17.75 -3.82 6.99
CA ARG A 351 -17.33 -2.79 6.06
C ARG A 351 -16.23 -3.34 5.16
N VAL A 352 -16.39 -3.18 3.85
CA VAL A 352 -15.45 -3.68 2.85
C VAL A 352 -14.55 -2.55 2.36
N SER A 353 -13.25 -2.71 2.60
CA SER A 353 -12.18 -1.86 2.08
C SER A 353 -11.56 -2.48 0.83
N VAL A 354 -11.20 -1.65 -0.15
CA VAL A 354 -10.41 -2.07 -1.31
C VAL A 354 -9.09 -1.31 -1.30
N LYS A 355 -7.99 -2.04 -1.09
CA LYS A 355 -6.63 -1.50 -1.01
C LYS A 355 -5.93 -1.59 -2.35
N VAL A 356 -5.56 -0.43 -2.90
CA VAL A 356 -4.89 -0.26 -4.19
C VAL A 356 -3.60 0.55 -4.04
N PRO A 357 -2.54 0.24 -4.81
CA PRO A 357 -1.38 1.12 -4.92
C PRO A 357 -1.76 2.39 -5.68
N VAL A 358 -1.13 3.52 -5.37
CA VAL A 358 -1.33 4.74 -6.16
C VAL A 358 -0.61 4.61 -7.50
N VAL A 359 -1.38 4.78 -8.57
CA VAL A 359 -0.98 4.72 -9.98
C VAL A 359 -1.63 5.89 -10.72
N PRO A 360 -1.27 6.17 -11.98
CA PRO A 360 -2.03 7.13 -12.79
C PRO A 360 -3.53 6.79 -12.86
N ASP A 361 -4.37 7.81 -13.04
CA ASP A 361 -5.85 7.68 -13.08
C ASP A 361 -6.51 7.09 -11.82
N ILE A 362 -5.83 7.13 -10.67
CA ILE A 362 -6.35 6.58 -9.41
C ILE A 362 -7.69 7.17 -8.98
N GLY A 363 -8.00 8.41 -9.38
CA GLY A 363 -9.31 9.02 -9.15
C GLY A 363 -10.45 8.27 -9.84
N VAL A 364 -10.25 7.82 -11.09
CA VAL A 364 -11.23 7.02 -11.83
C VAL A 364 -11.40 5.65 -11.19
N ILE A 365 -10.29 5.03 -10.77
CA ILE A 365 -10.29 3.75 -10.05
C ILE A 365 -11.08 3.88 -8.74
N ALA A 366 -10.87 4.95 -7.96
CA ALA A 366 -11.59 5.20 -6.72
C ALA A 366 -13.11 5.33 -6.94
N VAL A 367 -13.54 6.02 -7.99
CA VAL A 367 -14.96 6.10 -8.39
C VAL A 367 -15.51 4.73 -8.76
N GLY A 368 -14.74 3.92 -9.49
CA GLY A 368 -15.10 2.54 -9.81
C GLY A 368 -15.30 1.70 -8.55
N ILE A 369 -14.36 1.75 -7.61
CA ILE A 369 -14.42 1.04 -6.32
C ILE A 369 -15.66 1.45 -5.53
N ALA A 370 -15.98 2.74 -5.46
CA ALA A 370 -17.18 3.22 -4.79
C ALA A 370 -18.46 2.67 -5.46
N LYS A 371 -18.52 2.66 -6.79
CA LYS A 371 -19.65 2.08 -7.55
C LYS A 371 -19.76 0.55 -7.41
N ALA A 372 -18.65 -0.13 -7.14
CA ALA A 372 -18.63 -1.56 -6.83
C ALA A 372 -19.23 -1.88 -5.43
N GLY A 373 -19.59 -0.85 -4.65
CA GLY A 373 -20.25 -0.99 -3.36
C GLY A 373 -19.31 -1.09 -2.16
N ALA A 374 -18.02 -0.78 -2.34
CA ALA A 374 -17.06 -0.74 -1.23
C ALA A 374 -17.34 0.44 -0.30
N ASP A 375 -17.08 0.26 0.99
CA ASP A 375 -17.29 1.30 2.02
C ASP A 375 -16.04 2.16 2.21
N ILE A 376 -14.88 1.64 1.77
CA ILE A 376 -13.57 2.26 1.98
C ILE A 376 -12.69 2.05 0.73
N VAL A 377 -12.07 3.11 0.22
CA VAL A 377 -10.96 3.07 -0.74
C VAL A 377 -9.66 3.29 0.04
N THR A 378 -8.77 2.30 0.06
CA THR A 378 -7.46 2.43 0.74
C THR A 378 -6.34 2.65 -0.29
N LEU A 379 -5.69 3.80 -0.23
CA LEU A 379 -4.64 4.23 -1.15
C LEU A 379 -3.26 4.03 -0.54
N SER A 380 -2.41 3.24 -1.21
CA SER A 380 -1.08 2.88 -0.69
C SER A 380 0.03 3.49 -1.56
N GLY A 381 0.78 4.44 -1.00
CA GLY A 381 1.90 5.12 -1.67
C GLY A 381 3.16 4.25 -1.79
N TYR A 382 4.03 4.58 -2.76
CA TYR A 382 5.24 3.78 -3.05
C TYR A 382 6.20 3.61 -1.86
N ASP A 383 6.15 4.53 -0.89
CA ASP A 383 6.99 4.56 0.31
C ASP A 383 6.48 3.63 1.43
N GLY A 384 5.49 2.78 1.13
CA GLY A 384 5.03 1.69 2.00
C GLY A 384 6.12 0.67 2.34
N GLY A 385 5.99 0.03 3.50
CA GLY A 385 6.89 -1.04 3.94
C GLY A 385 6.58 -2.39 3.28
N THR A 386 7.56 -3.30 3.29
CA THR A 386 7.35 -4.71 2.91
C THR A 386 8.39 -5.61 3.58
N GLY A 387 7.98 -6.83 3.95
CA GLY A 387 8.89 -7.86 4.46
C GLY A 387 9.77 -8.47 3.37
N ALA A 388 9.28 -8.54 2.12
CA ALA A 388 10.00 -9.08 0.97
C ALA A 388 9.43 -8.51 -0.36
N ALA A 389 10.31 -7.92 -1.17
CA ALA A 389 10.00 -7.40 -2.50
C ALA A 389 11.26 -7.29 -3.36
N ARG A 390 11.08 -7.22 -4.68
CA ARG A 390 12.17 -6.97 -5.63
C ARG A 390 12.67 -5.53 -5.49
N GLN A 391 13.98 -5.32 -5.67
CA GLN A 391 14.59 -3.99 -5.54
C GLN A 391 14.12 -2.99 -6.60
N HIS A 392 13.75 -3.48 -7.79
CA HIS A 392 13.19 -2.63 -8.84
C HIS A 392 11.85 -2.03 -8.39
N ALA A 393 10.88 -2.88 -8.03
CA ALA A 393 9.55 -2.45 -7.58
C ALA A 393 9.64 -1.44 -6.42
N LEU A 394 10.44 -1.74 -5.39
CA LEU A 394 10.67 -0.88 -4.23
C LEU A 394 11.16 0.54 -4.53
N ARG A 395 11.79 0.75 -5.70
CA ARG A 395 12.43 2.03 -6.04
C ARG A 395 11.76 2.73 -7.21
N ARG A 396 10.96 2.01 -8.02
CA ARG A 396 10.58 2.42 -9.38
C ARG A 396 9.11 2.21 -9.72
N ALA A 397 8.30 1.68 -8.82
CA ALA A 397 6.89 1.41 -9.06
C ALA A 397 6.00 2.13 -8.04
N GLY A 398 4.87 2.66 -8.52
CA GLY A 398 3.90 3.41 -7.72
C GLY A 398 4.17 4.91 -7.63
N LEU A 399 3.14 5.65 -7.23
CA LEU A 399 3.17 7.11 -7.04
C LEU A 399 3.08 7.48 -5.54
N PRO A 400 3.45 8.73 -5.17
CA PRO A 400 3.22 9.27 -3.83
C PRO A 400 1.75 9.17 -3.41
N VAL A 401 1.52 8.88 -2.13
CA VAL A 401 0.17 8.79 -1.56
C VAL A 401 -0.58 10.12 -1.60
N GLU A 402 0.14 11.24 -1.53
CA GLU A 402 -0.42 12.59 -1.62
C GLU A 402 -1.16 12.84 -2.94
N ILE A 403 -0.59 12.36 -4.05
CA ILE A 403 -1.25 12.41 -5.38
C ILE A 403 -2.52 11.57 -5.35
N GLY A 404 -2.43 10.35 -4.80
CA GLY A 404 -3.56 9.43 -4.75
C GLY A 404 -4.74 9.98 -3.97
N VAL A 405 -4.50 10.47 -2.76
CA VAL A 405 -5.54 11.00 -1.88
C VAL A 405 -6.22 12.21 -2.51
N ALA A 406 -5.45 13.16 -3.04
CA ALA A 406 -5.99 14.36 -3.65
C ALA A 406 -6.84 14.08 -4.90
N GLN A 407 -6.36 13.19 -5.78
CA GLN A 407 -7.11 12.79 -6.99
C GLN A 407 -8.36 11.99 -6.66
N ALA A 408 -8.28 11.01 -5.74
CA ALA A 408 -9.44 10.24 -5.31
C ALA A 408 -10.50 11.13 -4.65
N HIS A 409 -10.08 12.04 -3.77
CA HIS A 409 -10.96 13.00 -3.12
C HIS A 409 -11.74 13.83 -4.15
N ARG A 410 -11.04 14.46 -5.10
CA ARG A 410 -11.66 15.26 -6.18
C ARG A 410 -12.61 14.43 -7.03
N ALA A 411 -12.18 13.27 -7.50
CA ALA A 411 -12.98 12.44 -8.39
C ALA A 411 -14.27 11.96 -7.69
N LEU A 412 -14.18 11.58 -6.42
CA LEU A 412 -15.33 11.16 -5.63
C LEU A 412 -16.28 12.32 -5.31
N VAL A 413 -15.77 13.52 -5.05
CA VAL A 413 -16.61 14.72 -4.87
C VAL A 413 -17.33 15.06 -6.17
N ALA A 414 -16.58 15.15 -7.28
CA ALA A 414 -17.13 15.46 -8.60
C ALA A 414 -18.19 14.44 -9.06
N SER A 415 -18.06 13.19 -8.62
CA SER A 415 -19.02 12.11 -8.93
C SER A 415 -20.21 12.05 -7.96
N GLY A 416 -20.24 12.86 -6.90
CA GLY A 416 -21.28 12.79 -5.86
C GLY A 416 -21.26 11.50 -5.05
N LEU A 417 -20.08 10.90 -4.87
CA LEU A 417 -19.87 9.62 -4.15
C LEU A 417 -18.98 9.76 -2.91
N ARG A 418 -18.41 10.95 -2.65
CA ARG A 418 -17.48 11.18 -1.53
C ARG A 418 -18.06 10.88 -0.16
N ASP A 419 -19.37 11.02 0.00
CA ASP A 419 -20.14 10.78 1.22
C ASP A 419 -20.63 9.33 1.38
N VAL A 420 -20.40 8.49 0.37
CA VAL A 420 -20.71 7.04 0.37
C VAL A 420 -19.50 6.21 0.80
N VAL A 421 -18.28 6.72 0.60
CA VAL A 421 -17.05 5.95 0.77
C VAL A 421 -16.02 6.73 1.60
N GLU A 422 -15.30 6.04 2.49
CA GLU A 422 -14.12 6.59 3.15
C GLU A 422 -12.88 6.48 2.26
N ILE A 423 -11.98 7.45 2.37
CA ILE A 423 -10.64 7.38 1.78
C ILE A 423 -9.66 7.07 2.91
N TRP A 424 -9.06 5.89 2.91
CA TRP A 424 -7.94 5.58 3.79
C TRP A 424 -6.64 5.71 3.01
N CYS A 425 -5.56 6.01 3.70
CA CYS A 425 -4.26 6.07 3.05
C CYS A 425 -3.12 5.55 3.91
N ASP A 426 -2.12 4.93 3.30
CA ASP A 426 -0.85 4.61 3.93
C ASP A 426 0.33 4.83 2.96
N GLY A 427 1.55 4.83 3.52
CA GLY A 427 2.77 5.10 2.77
C GLY A 427 3.68 6.04 3.54
N GLY A 428 4.74 5.49 4.15
CA GLY A 428 5.79 6.25 4.83
C GLY A 428 5.35 7.24 5.93
N MET A 429 4.16 7.09 6.52
CA MET A 429 3.64 7.94 7.59
C MET A 429 4.40 7.70 8.91
N LYS A 430 4.65 8.78 9.66
CA LYS A 430 5.55 8.78 10.83
C LYS A 430 5.02 9.59 12.02
N SER A 431 4.08 10.52 11.83
CA SER A 431 3.69 11.45 12.89
C SER A 431 2.21 11.85 12.87
N ALA A 432 1.75 12.48 13.95
CA ALA A 432 0.45 13.16 13.99
C ALA A 432 0.35 14.29 12.95
N LEU A 433 1.46 14.94 12.63
CA LEU A 433 1.53 15.97 11.58
C LEU A 433 1.25 15.38 10.20
N ASP A 434 1.79 14.19 9.91
CA ASP A 434 1.42 13.46 8.69
C ASP A 434 -0.08 13.17 8.65
N VAL A 435 -0.67 12.72 9.78
CA VAL A 435 -2.12 12.45 9.86
C VAL A 435 -2.91 13.70 9.51
N ALA A 436 -2.67 14.81 10.20
CA ALA A 436 -3.39 16.06 9.98
C ALA A 436 -3.28 16.56 8.53
N LYS A 437 -2.10 16.48 7.91
CA LYS A 437 -1.90 16.86 6.50
C LYS A 437 -2.68 15.96 5.54
N MET A 438 -2.67 14.65 5.76
CA MET A 438 -3.40 13.72 4.90
C MET A 438 -4.91 13.85 5.05
N LEU A 439 -5.41 14.17 6.25
CA LEU A 439 -6.82 14.54 6.45
C LEU A 439 -7.15 15.79 5.62
N CYS A 440 -6.34 16.85 5.72
CA CYS A 440 -6.51 18.07 4.92
C CYS A 440 -6.52 17.79 3.40
N LEU A 441 -5.72 16.84 2.92
CA LEU A 441 -5.73 16.42 1.50
C LEU A 441 -6.99 15.62 1.10
N GLY A 442 -7.76 15.11 2.05
CA GLY A 442 -9.04 14.46 1.80
C GLY A 442 -9.18 13.03 2.34
N ALA A 443 -8.19 12.48 3.04
CA ALA A 443 -8.29 11.17 3.69
C ALA A 443 -9.22 11.23 4.91
N ASP A 444 -9.93 10.13 5.19
CA ASP A 444 -10.67 9.90 6.44
C ASP A 444 -9.80 9.19 7.50
N ARG A 445 -8.86 8.33 7.07
CA ARG A 445 -7.93 7.63 7.98
C ARG A 445 -6.53 7.44 7.41
N VAL A 446 -5.56 7.37 8.32
CA VAL A 446 -4.15 7.23 7.99
C VAL A 446 -3.52 5.99 8.63
N GLY A 447 -2.89 5.15 7.82
CA GLY A 447 -2.33 3.87 8.22
C GLY A 447 -0.83 3.90 8.52
N PHE A 448 -0.42 3.16 9.56
CA PHE A 448 0.96 3.05 10.00
C PHE A 448 1.46 1.60 9.95
N GLY A 449 2.51 1.33 9.17
CA GLY A 449 3.21 0.05 9.19
C GLY A 449 4.55 0.13 9.94
N THR A 450 5.54 0.77 9.33
CA THR A 450 6.90 0.87 9.89
C THR A 450 6.94 1.55 11.26
N LEU A 451 6.13 2.59 11.48
CA LEU A 451 6.08 3.28 12.77
C LEU A 451 5.65 2.35 13.90
N ALA A 452 4.65 1.50 13.68
CA ALA A 452 4.20 0.51 14.67
C ALA A 452 5.32 -0.50 15.01
N MET A 453 6.07 -0.95 14.00
CA MET A 453 7.23 -1.81 14.21
C MET A 453 8.34 -1.09 15.00
N VAL A 454 8.58 0.19 14.73
CA VAL A 454 9.58 1.00 15.46
C VAL A 454 9.19 1.20 16.91
N ALA A 455 7.91 1.44 17.20
CA ALA A 455 7.41 1.57 18.58
C ALA A 455 7.70 0.33 19.44
N ILE A 456 7.71 -0.87 18.85
CA ILE A 456 8.05 -2.12 19.56
C ILE A 456 9.52 -2.54 19.40
N GLY A 457 10.40 -1.69 18.85
CA GLY A 457 11.85 -1.91 18.85
C GLY A 457 12.51 -2.17 17.49
N CYS A 458 11.85 -1.95 16.36
CA CYS A 458 12.49 -2.11 15.05
C CYS A 458 13.66 -1.14 14.87
N THR A 459 14.85 -1.68 14.61
CA THR A 459 16.10 -0.94 14.41
C THR A 459 16.38 -0.60 12.95
N ILE A 460 15.44 -0.89 12.03
CA ILE A 460 15.54 -0.58 10.59
C ILE A 460 16.73 -1.33 9.93
N CYS A 461 16.97 -2.58 10.34
CA CYS A 461 18.06 -3.41 9.81
C CYS A 461 17.86 -3.87 8.35
N ARG A 462 16.62 -3.84 7.83
CA ARG A 462 16.24 -4.22 6.46
C ARG A 462 16.62 -5.65 6.05
N GLY A 463 16.62 -6.57 7.01
CA GLY A 463 16.83 -8.01 6.81
C GLY A 463 15.56 -8.86 7.03
N CYS A 464 14.36 -8.27 6.93
CA CYS A 464 13.09 -8.90 7.29
C CYS A 464 12.80 -10.22 6.53
N GLN A 465 13.25 -10.33 5.29
CA GLN A 465 13.14 -11.50 4.41
C GLN A 465 14.12 -12.64 4.79
N LEU A 466 15.15 -12.33 5.57
CA LEU A 466 16.21 -13.29 5.91
C LEU A 466 15.86 -14.15 7.13
N ASP A 467 14.79 -13.80 7.85
CA ASP A 467 14.41 -14.44 9.12
C ASP A 467 15.46 -14.26 10.24
N THR A 468 16.26 -13.20 10.15
CA THR A 468 17.37 -12.91 11.08
C THR A 468 17.13 -11.61 11.87
N CYS A 469 15.86 -11.26 12.12
CA CYS A 469 15.52 -10.06 12.89
C CYS A 469 15.99 -10.22 14.35
N HIS A 470 17.08 -9.54 14.70
CA HIS A 470 17.68 -9.62 16.05
C HIS A 470 16.78 -9.09 17.18
N VAL A 471 15.69 -8.38 16.88
CA VAL A 471 14.75 -7.83 17.88
C VAL A 471 13.41 -8.59 17.94
N GLY A 472 13.31 -9.74 17.28
CA GLY A 472 12.13 -10.62 17.40
C GLY A 472 10.84 -10.10 16.74
N ILE A 473 10.94 -9.15 15.80
CA ILE A 473 9.75 -8.54 15.16
C ILE A 473 9.42 -9.23 13.83
N ALA A 474 10.36 -9.25 12.89
CA ALA A 474 10.16 -9.76 11.54
C ALA A 474 10.86 -11.12 11.34
N THR A 475 10.66 -12.04 12.27
CA THR A 475 11.27 -13.37 12.30
C THR A 475 10.32 -14.40 12.92
N GLN A 476 10.53 -15.68 12.62
CA GLN A 476 9.87 -16.82 13.25
C GLN A 476 10.69 -17.46 14.37
N LEU A 477 11.85 -16.88 14.72
CA LEU A 477 12.65 -17.31 15.87
C LEU A 477 11.94 -17.04 17.19
N GLU A 478 11.85 -18.04 18.06
CA GLU A 478 11.15 -17.94 19.34
C GLU A 478 12.10 -17.80 20.54
N SER A 479 13.32 -18.31 20.44
CA SER A 479 14.26 -18.35 21.57
C SER A 479 15.68 -17.93 21.20
N VAL A 480 16.46 -17.53 22.22
CA VAL A 480 17.89 -17.21 22.07
C VAL A 480 18.69 -18.45 21.64
N ALA A 481 18.31 -19.64 22.13
CA ALA A 481 18.94 -20.90 21.72
C ALA A 481 18.75 -21.14 20.21
N GLU A 482 17.50 -21.11 19.73
CA GLU A 482 17.18 -21.28 18.31
C GLU A 482 17.89 -20.23 17.44
N ALA A 483 17.89 -18.97 17.87
CA ALA A 483 18.56 -17.89 17.17
C ALA A 483 20.08 -18.12 17.08
N THR A 484 20.71 -18.60 18.15
CA THR A 484 22.14 -18.90 18.20
C THR A 484 22.48 -20.04 17.25
N ASP A 485 21.70 -21.12 17.27
CA ASP A 485 21.87 -22.28 16.37
C ASP A 485 21.75 -21.87 14.89
N ARG A 486 20.88 -20.89 14.60
CA ARG A 486 20.69 -20.33 13.25
C ARG A 486 21.65 -19.18 12.91
N GLY A 487 22.66 -18.91 13.74
CA GLY A 487 23.72 -17.93 13.49
C GLY A 487 23.31 -16.47 13.71
N VAL A 488 22.18 -16.21 14.35
CA VAL A 488 21.68 -14.86 14.66
C VAL A 488 22.28 -14.39 15.99
N LYS A 489 23.25 -13.47 15.89
CA LYS A 489 23.89 -12.87 17.07
C LYS A 489 23.02 -11.78 17.69
N ARG A 490 23.09 -11.65 19.01
CA ARG A 490 22.40 -10.59 19.80
C ARG A 490 20.88 -10.61 19.60
N PHE A 491 20.30 -11.80 19.51
CA PHE A 491 18.85 -11.94 19.45
C PHE A 491 18.22 -11.61 20.80
N GLU A 492 17.28 -10.67 20.78
CA GLU A 492 16.42 -10.31 21.91
C GLU A 492 14.99 -10.66 21.50
N PRO A 493 14.41 -11.74 22.07
CA PRO A 493 13.01 -12.08 21.85
C PRO A 493 12.10 -10.92 22.19
N ARG A 494 11.01 -10.75 21.45
CA ARG A 494 10.03 -9.71 21.75
C ARG A 494 9.15 -10.18 22.90
N GLU A 495 8.99 -9.34 23.90
CA GLU A 495 8.10 -9.55 25.04
C GLU A 495 6.72 -8.97 24.75
N PHE A 496 5.67 -9.76 25.00
CA PHE A 496 4.30 -9.40 24.64
C PHE A 496 3.79 -8.16 25.38
N GLU A 497 3.79 -8.18 26.72
CA GLU A 497 3.25 -7.06 27.51
C GLU A 497 4.00 -5.76 27.26
N ARG A 498 5.33 -5.82 27.19
CA ARG A 498 6.16 -4.65 26.85
C ARG A 498 5.84 -4.10 25.47
N ALA A 499 5.63 -4.96 24.47
CA ALA A 499 5.24 -4.52 23.13
C ALA A 499 3.87 -3.84 23.13
N VAL A 500 2.90 -4.37 23.88
CA VAL A 500 1.56 -3.79 24.03
C VAL A 500 1.62 -2.43 24.73
N GLU A 501 2.36 -2.32 25.83
CA GLU A 501 2.57 -1.06 26.54
C GLU A 501 3.24 -0.01 25.66
N ASN A 502 4.28 -0.39 24.93
CA ASN A 502 5.00 0.50 24.03
C ASN A 502 4.10 1.07 22.93
N LEU A 503 3.30 0.21 22.28
CA LEU A 503 2.30 0.63 21.29
C LEU A 503 1.25 1.55 21.91
N SER A 504 0.71 1.15 23.07
CA SER A 504 -0.34 1.89 23.78
C SER A 504 0.14 3.30 24.13
N ARG A 505 1.35 3.41 24.70
CA ARG A 505 1.99 4.67 25.07
C ARG A 505 2.22 5.56 23.85
N PHE A 506 2.83 5.00 22.80
CA PHE A 506 3.19 5.76 21.61
C PHE A 506 1.96 6.29 20.86
N PHE A 507 0.97 5.44 20.57
CA PHE A 507 -0.22 5.83 19.82
C PHE A 507 -1.18 6.71 20.65
N SER A 508 -1.21 6.56 21.98
CA SER A 508 -1.92 7.53 22.85
C SER A 508 -1.32 8.92 22.73
N ALA A 509 0.02 9.03 22.79
CA ALA A 509 0.70 10.31 22.68
C ALA A 509 0.55 10.92 21.27
N LEU A 510 0.60 10.10 20.22
CA LEU A 510 0.30 10.53 18.84
C LEU A 510 -1.13 11.07 18.72
N ARG A 511 -2.11 10.41 19.34
CA ARG A 511 -3.50 10.86 19.35
C ARG A 511 -3.66 12.22 20.05
N ALA A 512 -3.04 12.38 21.21
CA ALA A 512 -3.05 13.64 21.95
C ALA A 512 -2.40 14.77 21.14
N GLU A 513 -1.29 14.49 20.45
CA GLU A 513 -0.68 15.46 19.52
C GLU A 513 -1.65 15.85 18.40
N LEU A 514 -2.30 14.87 17.77
CA LEU A 514 -3.26 15.14 16.69
C LEU A 514 -4.42 16.01 17.17
N ALA A 515 -4.96 15.73 18.35
CA ALA A 515 -6.02 16.52 18.98
C ALA A 515 -5.60 17.98 19.20
N ARG A 516 -4.34 18.19 19.62
CA ARG A 516 -3.76 19.54 19.77
C ARG A 516 -3.61 20.22 18.41
N ILE A 517 -3.02 19.56 17.42
CA ILE A 517 -2.86 20.13 16.07
C ILE A 517 -4.21 20.57 15.50
N ALA A 518 -5.25 19.73 15.63
CA ALA A 518 -6.59 20.08 15.17
C ALA A 518 -7.18 21.29 15.91
N ALA A 519 -7.04 21.38 17.23
CA ALA A 519 -7.47 22.55 18.00
C ALA A 519 -6.71 23.83 17.62
N GLN A 520 -5.40 23.74 17.36
CA GLN A 520 -4.57 24.85 16.85
C GLN A 520 -4.97 25.28 15.43
N LEU A 521 -5.47 24.33 14.64
CA LEU A 521 -6.12 24.56 13.36
C LEU A 521 -7.58 25.01 13.51
N GLY A 522 -8.03 25.35 14.72
CA GLY A 522 -9.32 25.98 14.99
C GLY A 522 -10.52 25.10 14.65
N VAL A 523 -10.36 23.78 14.66
CA VAL A 523 -11.47 22.84 14.51
C VAL A 523 -11.73 22.06 15.79
N GLY A 524 -13.00 21.76 16.06
CA GLY A 524 -13.43 21.02 17.25
C GLY A 524 -13.25 19.51 17.12
N ALA A 525 -13.19 18.98 15.89
CA ALA A 525 -12.98 17.56 15.62
C ALA A 525 -12.04 17.33 14.44
N THR A 526 -11.27 16.24 14.45
CA THR A 526 -10.34 15.91 13.35
C THR A 526 -11.05 15.62 12.04
N ILE A 527 -12.32 15.21 12.07
CA ILE A 527 -13.12 14.99 10.87
C ILE A 527 -13.33 16.30 10.08
N ASP A 528 -13.32 17.45 10.76
CA ASP A 528 -13.47 18.77 10.13
C ASP A 528 -12.21 19.20 9.37
N LEU A 529 -11.09 18.46 9.52
CA LEU A 529 -9.90 18.65 8.68
C LEU A 529 -10.08 18.03 7.30
N VAL A 530 -11.01 17.08 7.11
CA VAL A 530 -11.09 16.29 5.87
C VAL A 530 -11.37 17.19 4.66
N GLY A 531 -10.43 17.26 3.73
CA GLY A 531 -10.54 18.06 2.51
C GLY A 531 -10.26 19.56 2.69
N ARG A 532 -9.83 20.01 3.88
CA ARG A 532 -9.44 21.41 4.17
C ARG A 532 -8.06 21.75 3.61
N THR A 533 -7.89 21.66 2.29
CA THR A 533 -6.63 22.04 1.63
C THR A 533 -6.32 23.53 1.72
N ASP A 534 -7.31 24.37 2.04
CA ASP A 534 -7.13 25.80 2.37
C ASP A 534 -6.24 26.02 3.62
N LEU A 535 -6.10 25.00 4.46
CA LEU A 535 -5.19 25.03 5.61
C LEU A 535 -3.74 24.68 5.24
N LEU A 536 -3.45 24.32 3.99
CA LEU A 536 -2.15 23.87 3.53
C LEU A 536 -1.52 24.83 2.51
N ALA A 537 -0.21 25.04 2.61
CA ALA A 537 0.57 25.76 1.62
C ALA A 537 1.91 25.07 1.37
N GLN A 538 2.34 25.03 0.10
CA GLN A 538 3.70 24.60 -0.22
C GLN A 538 4.69 25.67 0.25
N ALA A 539 5.50 25.33 1.25
CA ALA A 539 6.45 26.26 1.87
C ALA A 539 7.87 26.13 1.30
N ARG A 540 8.18 25.02 0.64
CA ARG A 540 9.53 24.68 0.19
C ARG A 540 9.54 23.81 -1.07
N GLY A 541 10.73 23.64 -1.66
CA GLY A 541 10.92 22.87 -2.89
C GLY A 541 10.25 23.48 -4.13
N LEU A 542 9.95 24.78 -4.10
CA LEU A 542 9.27 25.52 -5.17
C LEU A 542 10.03 25.51 -6.49
N ASP A 543 11.35 25.33 -6.44
CA ASP A 543 12.19 25.19 -7.61
C ASP A 543 12.13 23.76 -8.18
N ARG A 544 11.76 22.74 -7.39
CA ARG A 544 11.84 21.32 -7.78
C ARG A 544 10.50 20.71 -8.18
N VAL A 545 9.43 21.07 -7.50
CA VAL A 545 8.08 20.55 -7.74
C VAL A 545 7.05 21.62 -7.48
N ASP A 546 5.90 21.48 -8.11
CA ASP A 546 4.74 22.35 -7.93
C ASP A 546 3.57 21.55 -7.36
N LEU A 547 3.10 21.88 -6.16
CA LEU A 547 2.03 21.16 -5.48
C LEU A 547 0.68 21.88 -5.55
N ARG A 548 0.56 22.97 -6.33
CA ARG A 548 -0.67 23.76 -6.41
C ARG A 548 -1.86 22.92 -6.82
N GLU A 549 -1.69 22.06 -7.83
CA GLU A 549 -2.74 21.15 -8.26
C GLU A 549 -3.20 20.26 -7.09
N LEU A 550 -2.28 19.73 -6.27
CA LEU A 550 -2.63 18.88 -5.12
C LEU A 550 -3.41 19.64 -4.04
N LEU A 551 -3.07 20.91 -3.83
CA LEU A 551 -3.62 21.75 -2.77
C LEU A 551 -4.87 22.55 -3.21
N GLU A 552 -5.30 22.44 -4.47
CA GLU A 552 -6.47 23.15 -4.97
C GLU A 552 -7.74 22.81 -4.13
N PRO A 553 -8.40 23.83 -3.54
CA PRO A 553 -9.61 23.61 -2.76
C PRO A 553 -10.74 22.99 -3.59
N VAL A 554 -11.40 22.00 -2.99
CA VAL A 554 -12.59 21.37 -3.58
C VAL A 554 -13.81 21.90 -2.85
N SER A 555 -14.78 22.45 -3.58
CA SER A 555 -16.06 22.84 -2.97
C SER A 555 -16.82 21.58 -2.58
N TRP A 556 -16.78 21.26 -1.29
CA TRP A 556 -17.47 20.12 -0.71
C TRP A 556 -17.96 20.50 0.68
N THR A 557 -19.27 20.44 0.87
CA THR A 557 -19.87 20.42 2.20
C THR A 557 -20.26 18.97 2.46
N PRO A 558 -19.72 18.31 3.50
CA PRO A 558 -20.11 16.93 3.79
C PRO A 558 -21.61 16.89 4.09
N PRO A 559 -22.48 16.33 3.21
CA PRO A 559 -23.77 15.89 3.71
C PRO A 559 -23.45 14.74 4.68
N GLY A 560 -24.17 14.62 5.80
CA GLY A 560 -23.98 13.47 6.69
C GLY A 560 -23.90 12.16 5.89
N ARG A 561 -23.00 11.25 6.28
CA ARG A 561 -22.66 10.06 5.46
C ARG A 561 -23.91 9.29 5.05
N ARG A 562 -24.03 9.00 3.74
CA ARG A 562 -25.10 8.15 3.22
C ARG A 562 -24.71 6.69 3.42
N GLU A 563 -25.43 6.00 4.30
CA GLU A 563 -25.32 4.54 4.37
C GLU A 563 -25.93 3.92 3.11
N VAL A 564 -25.09 3.30 2.28
CA VAL A 564 -25.54 2.45 1.19
C VAL A 564 -25.44 1.00 1.66
N ARG A 565 -26.53 0.48 2.21
CA ARG A 565 -26.62 -0.94 2.53
C ARG A 565 -27.01 -1.70 1.27
N VAL A 566 -26.14 -2.61 0.85
CA VAL A 566 -26.56 -3.69 -0.06
C VAL A 566 -27.50 -4.56 0.76
N LEU A 567 -28.81 -4.44 0.50
CA LEU A 567 -29.76 -5.42 0.98
C LEU A 567 -29.39 -6.73 0.27
N ALA A 568 -28.64 -7.60 0.95
CA ALA A 568 -28.66 -9.01 0.60
C ALA A 568 -30.14 -9.37 0.60
N GLY A 569 -30.68 -9.73 -0.57
CA GLY A 569 -32.05 -10.22 -0.62
C GLY A 569 -32.12 -11.33 0.39
N ALA A 570 -32.85 -11.12 1.48
CA ALA A 570 -33.18 -12.19 2.39
C ALA A 570 -33.88 -13.20 1.51
N VAL A 571 -33.16 -14.25 1.11
CA VAL A 571 -33.83 -15.45 0.65
C VAL A 571 -34.53 -15.90 1.90
N ALA A 572 -35.80 -15.52 2.01
CA ALA A 572 -36.66 -15.94 3.09
C ALA A 572 -36.39 -17.43 3.29
N ALA A 573 -36.21 -17.83 4.54
CA ALA A 573 -36.38 -19.21 4.95
C ALA A 573 -37.82 -19.60 4.60
N GLN A 574 -38.07 -19.86 3.32
CA GLN A 574 -39.26 -20.51 2.84
C GLN A 574 -39.09 -21.97 3.22
N GLU A 575 -40.12 -22.46 3.89
CA GLU A 575 -40.25 -23.80 4.43
C GLU A 575 -39.77 -24.83 3.40
N ALA A 576 -38.98 -25.76 3.91
CA ALA A 576 -38.46 -26.89 3.17
C ALA A 576 -39.63 -27.78 2.72
N GLU A 577 -40.07 -27.65 1.48
CA GLU A 577 -40.86 -28.71 0.84
C GLU A 577 -40.83 -28.76 -0.70
N GLU A 578 -40.17 -27.82 -1.41
CA GLU A 578 -39.90 -27.96 -2.84
C GLU A 578 -38.41 -27.69 -3.17
N GLU A 579 -37.77 -28.60 -3.92
CA GLU A 579 -36.45 -28.35 -4.49
C GLU A 579 -36.46 -27.01 -5.25
N ARG A 580 -35.57 -26.08 -4.90
CA ARG A 580 -35.48 -24.78 -5.56
C ARG A 580 -34.80 -24.93 -6.91
N THR A 581 -35.34 -24.33 -7.97
CA THR A 581 -34.64 -24.17 -9.25
C THR A 581 -33.77 -22.91 -9.19
N LEU A 582 -32.48 -23.04 -9.50
CA LEU A 582 -31.57 -21.89 -9.61
C LEU A 582 -31.45 -21.41 -11.06
N ARG A 583 -31.32 -20.10 -11.22
CA ARG A 583 -31.04 -19.40 -12.48
C ARG A 583 -29.73 -18.64 -12.35
N ALA A 584 -29.12 -18.27 -13.48
CA ALA A 584 -27.83 -17.55 -13.49
C ALA A 584 -27.86 -16.20 -12.74
N ALA A 585 -29.06 -15.65 -12.49
CA ALA A 585 -29.25 -14.45 -11.67
C ALA A 585 -29.21 -14.72 -10.15
N ASP A 586 -29.42 -15.97 -9.72
CA ASP A 586 -29.30 -16.40 -8.31
C ASP A 586 -27.82 -16.51 -7.95
N ARG A 587 -27.23 -15.39 -7.52
CA ARG A 587 -25.85 -15.28 -7.08
C ARG A 587 -25.74 -15.48 -5.57
N PHE A 588 -24.56 -15.92 -5.11
CA PHE A 588 -24.25 -16.04 -3.66
C PHE A 588 -25.22 -16.94 -2.88
N VAL A 589 -25.78 -17.93 -3.56
CA VAL A 589 -26.69 -18.90 -2.93
C VAL A 589 -25.93 -19.65 -1.84
N ALA A 590 -26.52 -19.75 -0.65
CA ALA A 590 -25.96 -20.34 0.56
C ALA A 590 -24.77 -19.59 1.20
N THR A 591 -24.35 -18.45 0.64
CA THR A 591 -23.30 -17.61 1.21
C THR A 591 -23.70 -17.00 2.56
N ASP A 592 -24.94 -16.53 2.66
CA ASP A 592 -25.54 -15.98 3.88
C ASP A 592 -25.63 -17.02 5.00
N ALA A 593 -26.11 -18.22 4.67
CA ALA A 593 -26.17 -19.37 5.57
C ALA A 593 -24.77 -19.76 6.05
N SER A 594 -23.79 -19.89 5.15
CA SER A 594 -22.38 -20.15 5.51
C SER A 594 -21.86 -19.12 6.51
N GLY A 595 -22.17 -17.84 6.28
CA GLY A 595 -21.84 -16.75 7.18
C GLY A 595 -22.52 -16.85 8.56
N GLU A 596 -23.79 -17.23 8.59
CA GLU A 596 -24.53 -17.44 9.85
C GLU A 596 -23.92 -18.59 10.67
N LEU A 597 -23.65 -19.73 10.04
CA LEU A 597 -23.00 -20.87 10.69
C LEU A 597 -21.62 -20.47 11.23
N ALA A 598 -20.85 -19.68 10.47
CA ALA A 598 -19.57 -19.16 10.93
C ALA A 598 -19.71 -18.28 12.18
N ARG A 599 -20.69 -17.36 12.21
CA ARG A 599 -20.97 -16.52 13.40
C ARG A 599 -21.39 -17.34 14.61
N LEU A 600 -22.21 -18.39 14.41
CA LEU A 600 -22.60 -19.32 15.46
C LEU A 600 -21.39 -20.07 16.04
N ARG A 601 -20.48 -20.55 15.18
CA ARG A 601 -19.23 -21.20 15.61
C ARG A 601 -18.33 -20.24 16.41
N ILE A 602 -18.19 -18.99 15.96
CA ILE A 602 -17.43 -17.95 16.70
C ILE A 602 -18.04 -17.70 18.08
N ALA A 603 -19.37 -17.73 18.18
CA ALA A 603 -20.08 -17.60 19.44
C ALA A 603 -20.01 -18.87 20.33
N GLY A 604 -19.29 -19.92 19.89
CA GLY A 604 -19.13 -21.17 20.64
C GLY A 604 -20.31 -22.14 20.53
N ALA A 605 -21.25 -21.90 19.61
CA ALA A 605 -22.37 -22.81 19.38
C ALA A 605 -21.91 -24.07 18.63
N SER A 606 -22.50 -25.22 18.99
CA SER A 606 -22.42 -26.42 18.16
C SER A 606 -23.33 -26.23 16.95
N VAL A 607 -22.78 -26.45 15.76
CA VAL A 607 -23.48 -26.21 14.50
C VAL A 607 -23.52 -27.50 13.70
N ALA A 608 -24.72 -27.96 13.35
CA ALA A 608 -24.91 -29.13 12.49
C ALA A 608 -24.63 -28.78 11.02
N ASP A 609 -24.24 -29.78 10.24
CA ASP A 609 -24.10 -29.62 8.80
C ASP A 609 -25.46 -29.35 8.17
N VAL A 610 -25.51 -28.32 7.33
CA VAL A 610 -26.71 -27.94 6.57
C VAL A 610 -26.55 -28.44 5.15
N ALA A 611 -27.48 -29.29 4.70
CA ALA A 611 -27.56 -29.75 3.32
C ALA A 611 -28.72 -29.03 2.61
N SER A 612 -28.50 -28.63 1.36
CA SER A 612 -29.54 -28.05 0.50
C SER A 612 -29.52 -28.78 -0.84
N SER A 613 -30.70 -29.14 -1.34
CA SER A 613 -30.90 -29.75 -2.67
C SER A 613 -31.56 -28.76 -3.63
N TYR A 614 -31.21 -28.86 -4.91
CA TYR A 614 -31.71 -28.01 -5.99
C TYR A 614 -32.18 -28.88 -7.16
N ARG A 615 -33.22 -28.44 -7.88
CA ARG A 615 -33.79 -29.22 -9.00
C ARG A 615 -32.76 -29.49 -10.07
N GLU A 616 -32.84 -30.67 -10.70
CA GLU A 616 -32.09 -30.98 -11.92
C GLU A 616 -32.33 -29.92 -13.01
N GLY A 617 -31.28 -29.50 -13.71
CA GLY A 617 -31.32 -28.39 -14.67
C GLY A 617 -31.14 -27.00 -14.07
N SER A 618 -30.89 -26.89 -12.76
CA SER A 618 -30.51 -25.63 -12.11
C SER A 618 -29.19 -25.09 -12.64
N VAL A 619 -29.12 -23.78 -12.87
CA VAL A 619 -27.91 -23.06 -13.27
C VAL A 619 -27.66 -21.98 -12.24
N ALA A 620 -26.75 -22.20 -11.30
CA ALA A 620 -26.43 -21.18 -10.29
C ALA A 620 -25.65 -20.01 -10.91
N GLY A 621 -25.90 -18.81 -10.40
CA GLY A 621 -25.06 -17.65 -10.68
C GLY A 621 -23.71 -17.71 -9.98
N ASN A 622 -22.88 -16.70 -10.22
CA ASN A 622 -21.57 -16.59 -9.59
C ASN A 622 -21.65 -16.54 -8.05
N GLY A 623 -20.62 -17.07 -7.38
CA GLY A 623 -20.52 -17.08 -5.92
C GLY A 623 -21.36 -18.18 -5.24
N PHE A 624 -21.83 -19.18 -5.98
CA PHE A 624 -22.54 -20.33 -5.42
C PHE A 624 -21.73 -21.00 -4.30
N ALA A 625 -22.32 -21.08 -3.10
CA ALA A 625 -21.72 -21.66 -1.90
C ALA A 625 -20.37 -21.04 -1.45
N SER A 626 -20.10 -19.78 -1.82
CA SER A 626 -18.84 -19.11 -1.54
C SER A 626 -18.97 -17.97 -0.52
N PRO A 627 -18.05 -17.82 0.45
CA PRO A 627 -17.03 -18.79 0.84
C PRO A 627 -17.65 -19.93 1.66
N SER A 628 -17.14 -21.15 1.50
CA SER A 628 -17.61 -22.29 2.31
C SER A 628 -17.17 -22.14 3.77
N SER A 629 -17.92 -22.79 4.66
CA SER A 629 -17.68 -22.76 6.11
C SER A 629 -16.62 -23.77 6.57
N THR A 630 -16.06 -24.56 5.65
CA THR A 630 -15.08 -25.63 5.88
C THR A 630 -13.64 -25.14 5.82
#